data_AF-A0A6B2T545-F1
#
_entry.id   AF-A0A6B2T545-F1
#
_cell.length_a   1.000
_cell.length_b   1.000
_cell.length_c   1.000
_cell.angle_alpha   90.00
_cell.angle_beta   90.00
_cell.angle_gamma   90.00
#
_symmetry.space_group_name_H-M   'P 1'
#
loop_
_entity.id
_entity.type
_entity.pdbx_description
1 polymer ?
#
loop_
_entity_poly.entity_id
_entity_poly.type
_entity_poly.pdbx_seq_one_letter_code
_entity_poly.pdbx_strand_id
1 'polypeptide(L)'
;HLSIGPPARRVEEMTALIEAGVLDVIGPGLRVEVAEGRCTALSPLVPGSARQVDAVVEARLPAITLRRTGDRLLRHLLDTGQCTAHRIRTRTSQPFDSDGLAVTERPFRLIDVAGAPHPHRYAFGVPTEAVHWVTAAGIR
;
A
#
# COMPACT_ATOMS: atom_id res chain seq x y z
N HIS A 1 16.05 16.05 -14.95
CA HIS A 1 14.84 15.22 -15.10
C HIS A 1 14.58 14.48 -13.79
N LEU A 2 13.62 14.93 -12.99
CA LEU A 2 13.17 14.17 -11.82
C LEU A 2 11.81 13.57 -12.17
N SER A 3 11.85 12.42 -12.85
CA SER A 3 10.65 11.60 -13.03
C SER A 3 10.65 10.54 -11.94
N ILE A 4 9.57 10.48 -11.17
CA ILE A 4 9.28 9.33 -10.30
C ILE A 4 8.72 8.24 -11.21
N GLY A 5 9.62 7.62 -11.98
CA GLY A 5 9.30 6.57 -12.94
C GLY A 5 10.30 5.42 -12.84
N PRO A 6 10.00 4.27 -13.48
CA PRO A 6 10.96 3.20 -13.60
C PRO A 6 12.24 3.71 -14.31
N PRO A 7 13.45 3.27 -13.90
CA PRO A 7 14.69 3.64 -14.58
C PRO A 7 14.62 3.33 -16.09
N ALA A 8 15.16 4.19 -16.95
CA ALA A 8 15.10 4.03 -18.42
C ALA A 8 15.54 2.64 -18.89
N ARG A 9 16.65 2.14 -18.35
CA ARG A 9 17.15 0.78 -18.60
C ARG A 9 16.11 -0.30 -18.29
N ARG A 10 15.35 -0.18 -17.19
CA ARG A 10 14.29 -1.15 -16.84
C ARG A 10 13.13 -1.11 -17.82
N VAL A 11 12.84 0.06 -18.38
CA VAL A 11 11.82 0.20 -19.43
C VAL A 11 12.29 -0.50 -20.71
N GLU A 12 13.54 -0.28 -21.12
CA GLU A 12 14.15 -0.96 -22.29
C GLU A 12 14.16 -2.49 -22.13
N GLU A 13 14.59 -2.98 -20.96
CA GLU A 13 14.56 -4.42 -20.64
C GLU A 13 13.14 -4.99 -20.70
N MET A 14 12.15 -4.27 -20.18
CA MET A 14 10.74 -4.69 -20.22
C MET A 14 10.22 -4.72 -21.66
N THR A 15 10.56 -3.73 -22.50
CA THR A 15 10.20 -3.70 -23.92
C THR A 15 10.77 -4.91 -24.66
N ALA A 16 12.05 -5.23 -24.46
CA ALA A 16 12.69 -6.39 -25.10
C ALA A 16 12.01 -7.72 -24.73
N LEU A 17 11.56 -7.88 -23.48
CA LEU A 17 10.83 -9.06 -23.03
C LEU A 17 9.43 -9.16 -23.65
N ILE A 18 8.75 -8.04 -23.86
CA ILE A 18 7.47 -7.98 -24.56
C ILE A 18 7.66 -8.38 -26.03
N GLU A 19 8.65 -7.79 -26.70
CA GLU A 19 8.95 -8.10 -28.11
C GLU A 19 9.38 -9.56 -28.32
N ALA A 20 10.06 -10.16 -27.34
CA ALA A 20 10.43 -11.58 -27.35
C ALA A 20 9.28 -12.54 -27.00
N GLY A 21 8.09 -12.04 -26.62
CA GLY A 21 6.95 -12.86 -26.21
C GLY A 21 7.12 -13.54 -24.84
N VAL A 22 8.04 -13.04 -24.00
CA VAL A 22 8.29 -13.54 -22.63
C VAL A 22 7.39 -12.83 -21.61
N LEU A 23 7.00 -11.58 -21.88
CA LEU A 23 6.17 -10.76 -21.00
C LEU A 23 4.90 -10.30 -21.71
N ASP A 24 3.75 -10.67 -21.16
CA ASP A 24 2.43 -10.16 -21.59
C ASP A 24 1.88 -9.13 -20.60
N VAL A 25 1.35 -8.02 -21.11
CA VAL A 25 0.68 -6.99 -20.31
C VAL A 25 -0.83 -7.17 -20.39
N ILE A 26 -1.45 -7.56 -19.28
CA ILE A 26 -2.92 -7.78 -19.17
C ILE A 26 -3.70 -6.45 -19.23
N GLY A 27 -3.18 -5.40 -18.60
CA GLY A 27 -3.80 -4.08 -18.55
C GLY A 27 -4.25 -3.64 -17.15
N PRO A 28 -4.81 -2.42 -17.04
CA PRO A 28 -5.16 -1.80 -15.77
C PRO A 28 -6.32 -2.52 -15.06
N GLY A 29 -6.36 -2.41 -13.74
CA GLY A 29 -7.44 -3.01 -12.94
C GLY A 29 -7.44 -4.54 -12.97
N LEU A 30 -6.25 -5.15 -13.03
CA LEU A 30 -6.05 -6.60 -12.99
C LEU A 30 -6.94 -7.25 -11.93
N ARG A 31 -7.74 -8.21 -12.38
CA ARG A 31 -8.49 -9.16 -11.56
C ARG A 31 -7.92 -10.55 -11.77
N VAL A 32 -7.86 -11.31 -10.69
CA VAL A 32 -7.45 -12.71 -10.70
C VAL A 32 -8.60 -13.51 -10.14
N GLU A 33 -9.12 -14.42 -10.95
CA GLU A 33 -10.15 -15.38 -10.56
C GLU A 33 -9.51 -16.75 -10.39
N VAL A 34 -9.81 -17.42 -9.28
CA VAL A 34 -9.28 -18.76 -8.98
C VAL A 34 -10.46 -19.72 -8.88
N ALA A 35 -10.50 -20.70 -9.78
CA ALA A 35 -11.54 -21.72 -9.83
C ALA A 35 -10.92 -23.07 -10.19
N GLU A 36 -11.30 -24.13 -9.46
CA GLU A 36 -10.90 -25.52 -9.77
C GLU A 36 -9.38 -25.72 -9.95
N GLY A 37 -8.56 -24.97 -9.20
CA GLY A 37 -7.10 -25.03 -9.28
C GLY A 37 -6.48 -24.29 -10.46
N ARG A 38 -7.26 -23.56 -11.27
CA ARG A 38 -6.77 -22.68 -12.35
C ARG A 38 -6.92 -21.22 -11.97
N CYS A 39 -5.97 -20.39 -12.40
CA CYS A 39 -6.03 -18.94 -12.24
C CYS A 39 -6.29 -18.28 -13.59
N THR A 40 -7.25 -17.35 -13.64
CA THR A 40 -7.48 -16.49 -14.80
C THR A 40 -7.19 -15.05 -14.42
N ALA A 41 -6.20 -14.45 -15.07
CA ALA A 41 -5.84 -13.05 -14.95
C ALA A 41 -6.51 -12.25 -16.08
N LEU A 42 -7.20 -11.15 -15.76
CA LEU A 42 -7.87 -10.31 -16.76
C LEU A 42 -7.91 -8.84 -16.35
N SER A 43 -8.04 -7.95 -17.33
CA SER A 43 -8.39 -6.55 -17.13
C SER A 43 -9.81 -6.31 -17.65
N PRO A 44 -10.74 -5.79 -16.82
CA PRO A 44 -12.08 -5.45 -17.29
C PRO A 44 -12.09 -4.27 -18.28
N LEU A 45 -10.96 -3.56 -18.41
CA LEU A 45 -10.81 -2.39 -19.28
C LEU A 45 -10.17 -2.74 -20.63
N VAL A 46 -9.70 -3.98 -20.81
CA VAL A 46 -9.04 -4.44 -22.04
C VAL A 46 -9.74 -5.69 -22.55
N PRO A 47 -10.60 -5.58 -23.58
CA PRO A 47 -11.25 -6.72 -24.21
C PRO A 47 -10.23 -7.77 -24.67
N GLY A 48 -10.50 -9.06 -24.41
CA GLY A 48 -9.62 -10.16 -24.81
C GLY A 48 -8.33 -10.29 -23.97
N SER A 49 -8.21 -9.57 -22.86
CA SER A 49 -7.03 -9.63 -21.97
C SER A 49 -6.94 -10.87 -21.09
N ALA A 50 -8.00 -11.70 -21.04
CA ALA A 50 -8.02 -12.88 -20.19
C ALA A 50 -6.89 -13.86 -20.54
N ARG A 51 -6.11 -14.26 -19.54
CA ARG A 51 -5.04 -15.26 -19.65
C ARG A 51 -5.19 -16.29 -18.55
N GLN A 52 -5.14 -17.57 -18.93
CA GLN A 52 -5.01 -18.64 -17.95
C GLN A 52 -3.54 -18.75 -17.55
N VAL A 53 -3.30 -18.87 -16.25
CA VAL A 53 -1.97 -19.00 -15.66
C VAL A 53 -1.99 -20.11 -14.61
N ASP A 54 -0.87 -20.80 -14.45
CA ASP A 54 -0.72 -21.89 -13.48
C ASP A 54 -0.44 -21.38 -12.06
N ALA A 55 0.09 -20.17 -11.94
CA ALA A 55 0.43 -19.54 -10.67
C ALA A 55 0.30 -18.02 -10.73
N VAL A 56 0.11 -17.41 -9.56
CA VAL A 56 0.03 -15.96 -9.39
C VAL A 56 1.00 -15.54 -8.30
N VAL A 57 1.81 -14.53 -8.60
CA VAL A 57 2.75 -13.91 -7.64
C VAL A 57 2.32 -12.47 -7.41
N GLU A 58 1.94 -12.16 -6.18
CA GLU A 58 1.69 -10.79 -5.74
C GLU A 58 3.00 -10.12 -5.31
N ALA A 59 3.51 -9.22 -6.14
CA ALA A 59 4.75 -8.46 -5.87
C ALA A 59 4.48 -7.01 -5.44
N ARG A 60 3.22 -6.58 -5.32
CA ARG A 60 2.86 -5.24 -4.83
C ARG A 60 3.09 -5.19 -3.32
N LEU A 61 3.65 -4.08 -2.85
CA LEU A 61 3.63 -3.76 -1.43
C LEU A 61 2.20 -3.43 -1.02
N PRO A 62 1.68 -4.02 0.07
CA PRO A 62 0.34 -3.70 0.55
C PRO A 62 0.27 -2.24 0.97
N ALA A 63 -0.92 -1.64 0.83
CA ALA A 63 -1.16 -0.33 1.40
C ALA A 63 -0.97 -0.35 2.93
N ILE A 64 -0.55 0.79 3.48
CA ILE A 64 -0.53 0.99 4.94
C ILE A 64 -1.96 0.87 5.44
N THR A 65 -2.22 -0.16 6.23
CA THR A 65 -3.57 -0.52 6.66
C THR A 65 -3.53 -0.91 8.13
N LEU A 66 -3.47 0.07 9.04
CA LEU A 66 -3.41 -0.19 10.49
C LEU A 66 -4.54 -1.15 10.93
N ARG A 67 -5.76 -0.95 10.44
CA ARG A 67 -6.92 -1.80 10.77
C ARG A 67 -6.81 -3.25 10.28
N ARG A 68 -5.98 -3.52 9.28
CA ARG A 68 -5.76 -4.86 8.69
C ARG A 68 -4.33 -5.34 8.87
N THR A 69 -3.58 -4.73 9.78
CA THR A 69 -2.16 -5.04 9.98
C THR A 69 -1.97 -6.48 10.45
N GLY A 70 -0.96 -7.16 9.91
CA GLY A 70 -0.47 -8.46 10.36
C GLY A 70 0.37 -8.39 11.64
N ASP A 71 0.84 -7.20 12.01
CA ASP A 71 1.74 -6.98 13.13
C ASP A 71 1.01 -7.16 14.47
N ARG A 72 1.52 -8.08 15.31
CA ARG A 72 0.88 -8.42 16.59
C ARG A 72 0.89 -7.27 17.59
N LEU A 73 1.94 -6.45 17.60
CA LEU A 73 2.05 -5.31 18.51
C LEU A 73 1.08 -4.22 18.11
N LEU A 74 1.05 -3.83 16.83
CA LEU A 74 0.14 -2.80 16.33
C LEU A 74 -1.32 -3.22 16.49
N ARG A 75 -1.63 -4.50 16.24
CA ARG A 75 -2.96 -5.04 16.47
C ARG A 75 -3.36 -4.96 17.94
N HIS A 76 -2.50 -5.40 18.85
CA HIS A 76 -2.76 -5.29 20.29
C HIS A 76 -2.97 -3.83 20.73
N LEU A 77 -2.13 -2.91 20.27
CA LEU A 77 -2.26 -1.49 20.61
C LEU A 77 -3.57 -0.90 20.08
N LEU A 78 -4.00 -1.29 18.88
CA LEU A 78 -5.28 -0.86 18.31
C LEU A 78 -6.47 -1.44 19.09
N ASP A 79 -6.46 -2.75 19.34
CA ASP A 79 -7.54 -3.46 20.04
C ASP A 79 -7.72 -2.97 21.48
N THR A 80 -6.63 -2.52 22.12
CA THR A 80 -6.65 -1.97 23.48
C THR A 80 -6.79 -0.45 23.52
N GLY A 81 -7.02 0.21 22.37
CA GLY A 81 -7.20 1.66 22.27
C GLY A 81 -5.94 2.48 22.55
N GLN A 82 -4.77 1.85 22.64
CA GLN A 82 -3.47 2.48 22.88
C GLN A 82 -2.86 3.11 21.62
N CYS A 83 -3.47 2.92 20.45
CA CYS A 83 -3.20 3.69 19.24
C CYS A 83 -4.48 3.88 18.41
N THR A 84 -4.44 4.78 17.42
CA THR A 84 -5.52 4.99 16.47
C THR A 84 -5.02 5.34 15.07
N ALA A 85 -5.90 5.27 14.08
CA ALA A 85 -5.62 5.70 12.72
C ALA A 85 -5.58 7.24 12.62
N HIS A 86 -4.67 7.77 11.81
CA HIS A 86 -4.56 9.19 11.54
C HIS A 86 -5.77 9.69 10.73
N ARG A 87 -6.41 10.73 11.26
CA ARG A 87 -7.58 11.38 10.69
C ARG A 87 -7.19 12.66 9.97
N ILE A 88 -7.44 12.68 8.67
CA ILE A 88 -7.30 13.89 7.85
C ILE A 88 -8.61 14.66 7.92
N ARG A 89 -8.57 15.86 8.49
CA ARG A 89 -9.74 16.74 8.54
C ARG A 89 -9.98 17.34 7.16
N THR A 90 -11.20 17.20 6.68
CA THR A 90 -11.67 17.79 5.44
C THR A 90 -12.55 18.99 5.72
N ARG A 91 -12.53 20.02 4.86
CA ARG A 91 -13.30 21.26 5.06
C ARG A 91 -14.82 21.08 4.91
N THR A 92 -15.25 20.08 4.15
CA THR A 92 -16.65 19.95 3.70
C THR A 92 -17.22 18.54 3.88
N SER A 93 -16.42 17.58 4.32
CA SER A 93 -16.82 16.18 4.48
C SER A 93 -16.45 15.64 5.86
N GLN A 94 -16.91 14.42 6.14
CA GLN A 94 -16.47 13.65 7.29
C GLN A 94 -14.93 13.45 7.23
N PRO A 95 -14.25 13.44 8.38
CA PRO A 95 -12.83 13.14 8.44
C PRO A 95 -12.49 11.82 7.74
N PHE A 96 -11.39 11.80 7.01
CA PHE A 96 -10.90 10.62 6.33
C PHE A 96 -9.86 9.91 7.20
N ASP A 97 -10.14 8.66 7.56
CA ASP A 97 -9.17 7.80 8.24
C ASP A 97 -8.17 7.25 7.20
N SER A 98 -6.94 7.75 7.24
CA SER A 98 -5.88 7.38 6.30
C SER A 98 -5.26 5.99 6.53
N ASP A 99 -5.69 5.27 7.57
CA ASP A 99 -5.09 4.00 8.02
C ASP A 99 -3.60 4.06 8.42
N GLY A 100 -2.95 5.23 8.31
CA GLY A 100 -1.65 5.51 8.91
C GLY A 100 -1.76 5.62 10.44
N LEU A 101 -0.69 5.30 11.15
CA LEU A 101 -0.63 5.39 12.61
C LEU A 101 -0.61 6.84 13.06
N ALA A 102 -1.55 7.22 13.94
CA ALA A 102 -1.63 8.58 14.46
C ALA A 102 -0.45 8.87 15.40
N VAL A 103 0.32 9.90 15.08
CA VAL A 103 1.38 10.45 15.92
C VAL A 103 1.25 11.96 16.01
N THR A 104 1.81 12.55 17.06
CA THR A 104 1.98 14.00 17.13
C THR A 104 2.94 14.50 16.05
N GLU A 105 3.05 15.81 15.89
CA GLU A 105 4.28 16.39 15.33
C GLU A 105 5.51 15.98 16.17
N ARG A 106 6.70 16.42 15.77
CA ARG A 106 7.95 16.15 16.53
C ARG A 106 7.70 16.30 18.04
N PRO A 107 7.97 15.25 18.85
CA PRO A 107 8.83 14.11 18.57
C PRO A 107 8.12 12.81 18.10
N PHE A 108 6.91 12.91 17.51
CA PHE A 108 6.17 11.77 16.94
C PHE A 108 5.66 10.76 17.97
N ARG A 109 5.03 11.29 19.03
CA ARG A 109 4.43 10.47 20.09
C ARG A 109 3.18 9.76 19.55
N LEU A 110 3.04 8.49 19.89
CA LEU A 110 1.87 7.69 19.54
C LEU A 110 0.60 8.29 20.16
N ILE A 111 -0.47 8.44 19.38
CA ILE A 111 -1.76 8.97 19.84
C ILE A 111 -2.74 7.82 20.06
N ASP A 112 -3.38 7.80 21.23
CA ASP A 112 -4.39 6.80 21.61
C ASP A 112 -5.80 7.12 21.04
N VAL A 113 -6.78 6.26 21.31
CA VAL A 113 -8.15 6.44 20.83
C VAL A 113 -8.84 7.69 21.40
N ALA A 114 -8.41 8.16 22.58
CA ALA A 114 -8.91 9.39 23.20
C ALA A 114 -8.23 10.65 22.66
N GLY A 115 -7.23 10.50 21.78
CA GLY A 115 -6.46 11.61 21.22
C GLY A 115 -5.29 12.05 22.09
N ALA A 116 -4.95 11.31 23.16
CA ALA A 116 -3.86 11.65 24.06
C ALA A 116 -2.52 11.07 23.55
N PRO A 117 -1.43 11.86 23.57
CA PRO A 117 -0.11 11.37 23.21
C PRO A 117 0.51 10.56 24.35
N HIS A 118 1.06 9.39 24.02
CA HIS A 118 1.76 8.56 24.99
C HIS A 118 3.09 9.22 25.43
N PRO A 119 3.42 9.22 26.73
CA PRO A 119 4.61 9.94 27.25
C PRO A 119 5.95 9.31 26.84
N HIS A 120 5.95 8.02 26.46
CA HIS A 120 7.19 7.28 26.17
C HIS A 120 7.11 6.36 24.95
N ARG A 121 6.13 6.54 24.05
CA ARG A 121 6.01 5.73 22.82
C ARG A 121 6.02 6.64 21.62
N TYR A 122 6.82 6.27 20.64
CA TYR A 122 7.03 7.02 19.42
C TYR A 122 6.93 6.08 18.23
N ALA A 123 6.52 6.59 17.08
CA ALA A 123 6.47 5.82 15.86
C ALA A 123 6.97 6.64 14.67
N PHE A 124 7.66 5.96 13.74
CA PHE A 124 8.34 6.56 12.60
C PHE A 124 8.26 5.64 11.38
N GLY A 125 8.44 6.23 10.20
CA GLY A 125 8.56 5.51 8.94
C GLY A 125 7.23 5.09 8.35
N VAL A 126 7.26 4.02 7.56
CA VAL A 126 6.16 3.48 6.75
C VAL A 126 4.82 3.37 7.48
N PRO A 127 4.74 2.93 8.76
CA PRO A 127 3.46 2.90 9.49
C PRO A 127 2.82 4.28 9.71
N THR A 128 3.60 5.36 9.65
CA THR A 128 3.14 6.76 9.81
C THR A 128 2.91 7.46 8.48
N GLU A 129 2.92 6.74 7.35
CA GLU A 129 2.52 7.31 6.06
C GLU A 129 1.14 7.97 6.19
N ALA A 130 0.94 9.09 5.48
CA ALA A 130 -0.19 10.02 5.60
C ALA A 130 -0.12 11.02 6.78
N VAL A 131 0.65 10.74 7.84
CA VAL A 131 1.13 11.79 8.77
C VAL A 131 2.37 12.44 8.18
N HIS A 132 3.30 11.60 7.72
CA HIS A 132 4.45 11.98 6.91
C HIS A 132 4.26 11.39 5.52
N TRP A 133 4.49 12.21 4.50
CA TRP A 133 4.39 11.77 3.12
C TRP A 133 5.75 11.22 2.67
N VAL A 134 5.74 10.26 1.75
CA VAL A 134 6.96 9.73 1.11
C VAL A 134 7.83 8.90 2.07
N THR A 135 7.26 8.36 3.16
CA THR A 135 8.01 7.49 4.07
C THR A 135 8.37 6.15 3.43
N ALA A 136 7.55 5.67 2.48
CA ALA A 136 7.83 4.46 1.71
C ALA A 136 8.74 4.69 0.49
N ALA A 137 8.87 5.94 0.02
CA ALA A 137 9.65 6.27 -1.19
C ALA A 137 11.13 6.61 -0.89
N GLY A 138 11.51 6.69 0.38
CA GLY A 138 12.87 6.99 0.83
C GLY A 138 13.84 5.81 0.87
N ILE A 139 13.40 4.59 0.54
CA ILE A 139 14.28 3.42 0.46
C ILE A 139 14.75 3.26 -0.99
N ARG A 140 15.74 4.07 -1.37
CA ARG A 140 16.56 3.87 -2.57
C ARG A 140 18.02 4.10 -2.22
#